data_AF-A0A5R2MW31-F1
#
_entry.id   AF-A0A5R2MW31-F1
#
_cell.length_a   1.000
_cell.length_b   1.000
_cell.length_c   1.000
_cell.angle_alpha   90.00
_cell.angle_beta   90.00
_cell.angle_gamma   90.00
#
_symmetry.space_group_name_H-M   'P 1'
#
loop_
_entity.id
_entity.type
_entity.pdbx_description
1 polymer ?
#
loop_
_entity_poly.entity_id
_entity_poly.type
_entity_poly.pdbx_seq_one_letter_code
_entity_poly.pdbx_strand_id
1 'polypeptide(L)' 'MSEADVTAPRSAWRFAKREEDDQPSLREVNSSVAVPSSGVGFRRLFAFMGPGYMVSVGYMDPG' A
#
# COMPACT_ATOMS: atom_id res chain seq x y z
N MET A 1 -19.42 -46.68 9.90
CA MET A 1 -18.57 -45.60 10.43
C MET A 1 -17.55 -45.27 9.35
N SER A 2 -17.73 -44.31 8.44
CA SER A 2 -18.09 -42.89 8.57
C SER A 2 -17.25 -42.18 9.62
N GLU A 3 -16.26 -41.42 9.14
CA GLU A 3 -15.76 -40.12 9.63
C GLU A 3 -14.35 -39.89 9.08
N ALA A 4 -14.29 -39.70 7.76
CA ALA A 4 -13.15 -39.05 7.11
C ALA A 4 -13.56 -37.60 6.83
N ASP A 5 -13.42 -36.73 7.84
CA ASP A 5 -13.45 -35.27 7.64
C ASP A 5 -12.33 -34.65 8.47
N VAL A 6 -11.10 -34.79 7.98
CA VAL A 6 -9.96 -34.02 8.49
C VAL A 6 -9.82 -32.79 7.63
N THR A 7 -10.59 -31.75 8.00
CA THR A 7 -10.26 -30.33 7.93
C THR A 7 -9.36 -29.92 6.76
N ALA A 8 -9.98 -29.54 5.64
CA ALA A 8 -9.29 -28.82 4.57
C ALA A 8 -8.58 -27.57 5.14
N PRO A 9 -7.33 -27.27 4.74
CA PRO A 9 -6.65 -26.07 5.19
C PRO A 9 -7.45 -24.85 4.70
N ARG A 10 -8.07 -24.11 5.62
CA ARG A 10 -8.58 -22.76 5.32
C ARG A 10 -7.41 -21.99 4.72
N SER A 11 -7.53 -21.61 3.46
CA SER A 11 -6.49 -20.89 2.73
C SER A 11 -6.04 -19.69 3.56
N ALA A 12 -4.77 -19.71 3.99
CA ALA A 12 -4.15 -18.67 4.80
C ALA A 12 -3.85 -17.39 3.99
N TRP A 13 -4.54 -17.19 2.86
CA TRP A 13 -4.57 -15.94 2.13
C TRP A 13 -5.57 -15.00 2.81
N ARG A 14 -5.22 -14.62 4.03
CA ARG A 14 -6.02 -13.78 4.95
C ARG A 14 -6.04 -12.30 4.54
N PHE A 15 -5.74 -12.01 3.27
CA PHE A 15 -5.97 -10.75 2.57
C PHE A 15 -7.26 -10.80 1.74
N ALA A 16 -8.11 -11.82 1.96
CA ALA A 16 -9.47 -11.85 1.45
C ALA A 16 -10.26 -10.70 2.10
N LYS A 17 -10.14 -9.55 1.44
CA LYS A 17 -10.73 -8.24 1.65
C LYS A 17 -11.78 -8.16 2.76
N ARG A 18 -11.47 -7.48 3.86
CA ARG A 18 -12.47 -7.07 4.86
C ARG A 18 -13.16 -5.80 4.35
N GLU A 19 -14.42 -5.56 4.72
CA GLU A 19 -15.15 -4.32 4.39
C GLU A 19 -14.41 -3.05 4.87
N GLU A 20 -13.49 -3.18 5.83
CA GLU A 20 -12.56 -2.12 6.26
C GLU A 20 -11.50 -1.73 5.21
N ASP A 21 -11.21 -2.59 4.21
CA ASP A 21 -10.20 -2.35 3.15
C ASP A 21 -10.63 -1.31 2.10
N ASP A 22 -11.88 -0.84 2.13
CA ASP A 22 -12.33 0.20 1.20
C ASP A 22 -11.80 1.59 1.59
N GLN A 23 -11.19 1.69 2.77
CA GLN A 23 -10.70 2.94 3.28
C GLN A 23 -9.22 3.15 2.93
N PRO A 24 -8.83 4.34 2.44
CA PRO A 24 -7.48 4.57 1.96
C PRO A 24 -6.45 4.41 3.09
N SER A 25 -5.29 3.84 2.77
CA SER A 25 -4.17 3.81 3.70
C SER A 25 -3.68 5.22 4.04
N LEU A 26 -3.26 5.43 5.30
CA LEU A 26 -2.76 6.70 5.83
C LEU A 26 -3.69 7.89 5.54
N ARG A 27 -4.94 7.80 6.01
CA ARG A 27 -6.01 8.74 5.63
C ARG A 27 -5.71 10.19 5.94
N GLU A 28 -4.95 10.43 7.00
CA GLU A 28 -4.56 11.76 7.46
C GLU A 28 -3.70 12.48 6.42
N VAL A 29 -3.00 11.73 5.57
CA VAL A 29 -2.06 12.25 4.57
C VAL A 29 -2.35 11.76 3.15
N ASN A 30 -3.38 10.93 2.96
CA ASN A 30 -3.76 10.40 1.65
C ASN A 30 -4.15 11.53 0.69
N SER A 31 -3.51 11.59 -0.47
CA SER A 31 -3.74 12.65 -1.47
C SER A 31 -3.53 14.09 -0.94
N SER A 32 -2.71 14.26 0.10
CA SER A 32 -2.41 15.58 0.69
C SER A 32 -1.56 16.49 -0.21
N VAL A 33 -0.76 15.91 -1.10
CA VAL A 33 0.07 16.65 -2.05
C VAL A 33 -0.64 16.74 -3.40
N ALA A 34 -0.89 17.97 -3.87
CA ALA A 34 -1.50 18.21 -5.17
C ALA A 34 -0.55 17.80 -6.31
N VAL A 35 -1.01 16.91 -7.18
CA VAL A 35 -0.25 16.46 -8.35
C VAL A 35 -0.78 17.15 -9.61
N PRO A 36 0.07 17.85 -10.39
CA PRO A 36 -0.34 18.47 -11.64
C PRO A 36 -0.90 17.42 -12.62
N SER A 37 -2.13 17.65 -13.12
CA SER A 37 -2.79 16.80 -14.12
C SER A 37 -2.48 17.19 -15.56
N SER A 38 -1.95 18.40 -15.78
CA SER A 38 -1.61 18.95 -17.08
C SER A 38 -0.22 19.58 -17.08
N GLY A 39 0.36 19.76 -18.28
CA GLY A 39 1.69 20.34 -18.47
C GLY A 39 2.80 19.29 -18.63
N VAL A 40 4.05 19.70 -18.34
CA VAL A 40 5.23 18.88 -18.62
C VAL A 40 5.39 17.75 -17.59
N GLY A 41 5.57 16.51 -18.06
CA GLY A 41 5.61 15.31 -17.20
C GLY A 41 6.65 15.33 -16.07
N PHE A 42 7.76 16.07 -16.22
CA PHE A 42 8.74 16.21 -15.15
C PHE A 42 8.21 16.97 -13.93
N ARG A 43 7.25 17.90 -14.12
CA ARG A 43 6.63 18.65 -13.00
C ARG A 43 5.81 17.71 -12.13
N ARG A 44 5.18 16.70 -12.73
CA ARG A 44 4.50 15.61 -12.02
C ARG A 44 5.49 14.74 -11.25
N LEU A 45 6.66 14.44 -11.81
CA LEU A 45 7.69 13.66 -11.12
C LEU A 45 8.18 14.35 -9.83
N PHE A 46 8.38 15.67 -9.86
CA PHE A 46 8.81 16.41 -8.67
C PHE A 46 7.83 16.33 -7.50
N ALA A 47 6.52 16.18 -7.75
CA ALA A 47 5.53 15.99 -6.70
C ALA A 47 5.73 14.70 -5.87
N PHE A 48 6.44 13.71 -6.43
CA PHE A 48 6.73 12.43 -5.77
C PHE A 48 8.13 12.33 -5.17
N MET A 49 9.01 13.32 -5.38
CA MET A 49 10.38 13.26 -4.87
C MET A 49 10.47 13.28 -3.34
N GLY A 50 9.59 14.02 -2.65
CA GLY A 50 9.57 14.06 -1.19
C GLY A 50 9.32 12.68 -0.55
N PRO A 51 8.17 12.03 -0.85
CA PRO A 51 7.89 10.69 -0.38
C PRO A 51 8.93 9.66 -0.82
N GLY A 52 9.41 9.73 -2.06
CA GLY A 52 10.46 8.82 -2.56
C GLY A 52 11.79 8.96 -1.84
N TYR A 53 12.17 10.19 -1.46
CA TYR A 53 13.36 10.45 -0.66
C TYR A 53 13.24 9.88 0.75
N MET A 54 12.08 10.05 1.40
CA MET A 54 11.83 9.47 2.74
C MET A 54 11.98 7.96 2.78
N VAL A 55 11.55 7.26 1.72
CA VAL A 55 11.78 5.81 1.60
C VAL A 55 13.28 5.52 1.41
N SER A 56 13.93 6.29 0.54
CA SER A 56 15.35 6.08 0.18
C SER A 56 16.28 6.26 1.36
N VAL A 57 16.05 7.25 2.25
CA VAL A 57 16.87 7.44 3.44
C VAL A 57 16.78 6.25 4.41
N GLY A 58 15.63 5.57 4.49
CA GLY A 58 15.49 4.35 5.28
C GLY A 58 16.35 3.19 4.76
N TYR A 59 16.68 3.17 3.46
CA TYR A 59 17.65 2.21 2.89
C TYR A 59 19.10 2.63 3.11
N MET A 60 19.35 3.90 3.40
CA MET A 60 20.69 4.43 3.70
C MET A 60 21.02 4.38 5.20
N ASP A 61 20.06 3.98 6.04
CA ASP A 61 20.27 3.76 7.47
C ASP A 61 21.31 2.62 7.65
N PRO A 62 22.47 2.87 8.29
CA PRO A 62 23.55 1.88 8.37
C PRO A 62 23.23 0.68 9.27
N GLY A 63 22.06 0.65 9.90
CA GLY A 63 21.60 -0.41 10.80
C GLY A 63 21.63 0.00 12.26
#